data_AF-A0A2E7MPD6-F1
#
_entry.id   AF-A0A2E7MPD6-F1
#
_cell.length_a   1.000
_cell.length_b   1.000
_cell.length_c   1.000
_cell.angle_alpha   90.00
_cell.angle_beta   90.00
_cell.angle_gamma   90.00
#
_symmetry.space_group_name_H-M   'P 1'
#
loop_
_entity.id
_entity.type
_entity.pdbx_description
1 polymer ?
#
loop_
_entity_poly.entity_id
_entity_poly.type
_entity_poly.pdbx_seq_one_letter_code
_entity_poly.pdbx_strand_id
1 'polypeptide(L)' 'MLLGVVGAAGHVRGGSPGAILRGELEAAGRSAQINTFGGGVNEIQREIIAWMGLGMSRGKR' A
#
# COMPACT_ATOMS: atom_id res chain seq x y z
N MET A 1 9.59 -4.13 0.93
CA MET A 1 9.26 -2.88 1.67
C MET A 1 10.47 -2.46 2.49
N LEU A 2 10.64 -1.15 2.77
CA LEU A 2 11.71 -0.64 3.62
C LEU A 2 11.71 -1.26 5.03
N LEU A 3 10.53 -1.65 5.54
CA LEU A 3 10.36 -2.40 6.79
C LEU A 3 11.27 -3.64 6.90
N GLY A 4 11.49 -4.37 5.80
CA GLY A 4 12.36 -5.55 5.81
C GLY A 4 13.84 -5.21 5.94
N VAL A 5 14.26 -4.03 5.46
CA VAL A 5 15.65 -3.56 5.54
C VAL A 5 16.01 -3.21 6.98
N VAL A 6 15.07 -2.62 7.73
CA VAL A 6 15.28 -2.20 9.12
C VAL A 6 14.96 -3.29 10.14
N GLY A 7 14.54 -4.48 9.69
CA GLY A 7 14.24 -5.63 10.52
C GLY A 7 13.20 -5.34 11.60
N ALA A 8 13.36 -5.98 12.77
CA ALA A 8 12.39 -5.91 13.86
C ALA A 8 12.09 -4.48 14.35
N ALA A 9 13.08 -3.58 14.29
CA ALA A 9 12.91 -2.18 14.70
C ALA A 9 11.89 -1.42 13.83
N GLY A 10 11.68 -1.86 12.58
CA GLY A 10 10.68 -1.27 11.68
C GLY A 10 9.24 -1.43 12.13
N HIS A 11 8.95 -2.34 13.06
CA HIS A 11 7.60 -2.60 13.56
C HIS A 11 7.29 -1.86 14.87
N VAL A 12 8.22 -1.08 15.40
CA VAL A 12 8.02 -0.31 16.63
C VAL A 12 7.25 0.98 16.34
N ARG A 13 6.13 1.20 17.04
CA ARG A 13 5.31 2.41 16.87
C ARG A 13 6.03 3.67 17.35
N GLY A 14 5.73 4.79 16.70
CA GLY A 14 6.18 6.11 17.13
C GLY A 14 5.83 6.39 18.59
N GLY A 15 6.73 7.08 19.30
CA GLY A 15 6.59 7.35 20.74
C GLY A 15 6.96 6.18 21.67
N SER A 16 7.26 5.00 21.12
CA SER A 16 7.74 3.85 21.90
C SER A 16 9.28 3.82 21.98
N PRO A 17 9.88 3.33 23.08
CA PRO A 17 11.31 3.06 23.14
C PRO A 17 11.75 2.13 21.99
N GLY A 18 12.86 2.46 21.34
CA GLY A 18 13.36 1.69 20.19
C GLY A 18 12.69 2.03 18.85
N ALA A 19 11.77 3.00 18.80
CA ALA A 19 11.25 3.52 17.55
C ALA A 19 12.36 4.20 16.74
N ILE A 20 12.57 3.71 15.52
CA ILE A 20 13.48 4.34 14.55
C ILE A 20 12.71 5.28 13.63
N LEU A 21 13.37 6.31 13.10
CA LEU A 21 12.76 7.24 12.13
C LEU A 21 11.41 7.79 12.62
N ARG A 22 11.29 8.08 13.93
CA ARG A 22 10.04 8.52 14.59
C ARG A 22 8.83 7.58 14.41
N GLY A 23 9.05 6.32 14.01
CA GLY A 23 7.99 5.35 13.71
C GLY A 23 7.31 5.55 12.34
N GLU A 24 7.90 6.38 11.45
CA GLU A 24 7.28 6.73 10.17
C GLU A 24 7.12 5.52 9.24
N LEU A 25 8.10 4.61 9.22
CA LEU A 25 8.01 3.39 8.40
C LEU A 25 6.91 2.44 8.87
N GLU A 26 6.73 2.31 10.18
CA GLU A 26 5.65 1.52 10.78
C GLU A 26 4.28 2.11 10.40
N ALA A 27 4.12 3.41 10.60
CA ALA A 27 2.88 4.13 10.31
C ALA A 27 2.53 4.07 8.81
N ALA A 28 3.50 4.28 7.92
CA ALA A 28 3.32 4.16 6.49
C ALA A 28 2.93 2.73 6.07
N GLY A 29 3.57 1.71 6.65
CA GLY A 29 3.25 0.31 6.38
C GLY A 29 1.82 -0.07 6.76
N ARG A 30 1.33 0.38 7.92
CA ARG A 30 -0.07 0.20 8.33
C ARG A 30 -1.04 0.93 7.41
N SER A 31 -0.77 2.20 7.12
CA SER A 31 -1.65 3.04 6.30
C SER A 31 -1.71 2.61 4.83
N ALA A 32 -0.64 2.00 4.29
CA ALA A 32 -0.61 1.60 2.89
C ALA A 32 -1.69 0.56 2.51
N GLN A 33 -2.19 -0.22 3.47
CA GLN A 33 -3.20 -1.26 3.21
C GLN A 33 -4.50 -0.67 2.63
N ILE A 34 -4.96 0.45 3.19
CA ILE A 34 -6.21 1.09 2.77
C ILE A 34 -6.13 1.66 1.35
N ASN A 35 -4.93 1.98 0.86
CA ASN A 35 -4.73 2.57 -0.46
C ASN A 35 -4.92 1.57 -1.60
N THR A 36 -5.10 0.29 -1.31
CA THR A 36 -5.37 -0.75 -2.32
C THR A 36 -6.84 -0.83 -2.72
N PHE A 37 -7.72 -0.28 -1.88
CA PHE A 37 -9.17 -0.26 -2.09
C PHE A 37 -9.82 1.12 -1.95
N GLY A 38 -9.22 2.01 -1.15
CA GLY A 38 -9.66 3.39 -1.01
C GLY A 38 -9.46 4.19 -2.31
N GLY A 39 -10.47 4.97 -2.71
CA GLY A 39 -10.44 5.71 -3.97
C GLY A 39 -10.66 4.84 -5.22
N GLY A 40 -11.06 3.57 -5.03
CA GLY A 40 -11.33 2.60 -6.09
C GLY A 40 -10.34 1.45 -6.03
N VAL A 41 -10.86 0.22 -5.93
CA VAL A 41 -10.03 -0.97 -5.73
C VAL A 41 -9.16 -1.27 -6.94
N ASN A 42 -7.92 -1.69 -6.67
CA ASN A 42 -6.89 -1.90 -7.69
C ASN A 42 -7.34 -2.83 -8.82
N GLU A 43 -8.17 -3.84 -8.56
CA GLU A 43 -8.75 -4.72 -9.57
C GLU A 43 -9.57 -3.92 -10.60
N ILE A 44 -10.43 -3.02 -10.13
CA ILE A 44 -11.26 -2.17 -10.99
C ILE A 44 -10.41 -1.14 -11.72
N GLN A 45 -9.42 -0.56 -11.06
CA GLN A 45 -8.49 0.36 -11.72
C GLN A 45 -7.71 -0.34 -12.84
N ARG A 46 -7.26 -1.59 -12.63
CA ARG A 46 -6.64 -2.42 -13.67
C ARG A 46 -7.60 -2.73 -14.81
N GLU A 47 -8.87 -3.04 -14.53
CA GLU A 47 -9.90 -3.22 -15.56
C GLU A 47 -10.10 -1.94 -16.38
N ILE A 48 -10.12 -0.76 -15.75
CA ILE A 48 -10.25 0.54 -16.43
C ILE A 48 -9.05 0.78 -17.35
N ILE A 49 -7.82 0.52 -16.87
CA ILE A 49 -6.60 0.66 -17.69
C ILE A 49 -6.66 -0.29 -18.90
N ALA A 50 -7.04 -1.55 -18.70
CA ALA A 50 -7.15 -2.52 -19.79
C ALA A 50 -8.19 -2.08 -20.85
N TRP A 51 -9.36 -1.61 -20.41
CA TRP A 51 -10.43 -1.19 -21.32
C TRP A 51 -10.13 0.12 -22.02
N MET A 52 -9.82 1.17 -21.26
CA MET A 52 -9.69 2.54 -21.78
C MET A 52 -8.27 2.84 -22.26
N GLY A 53 -7.26 2.32 -21.57
CA GLY A 53 -5.85 2.58 -21.89
C GLY A 53 -5.28 1.63 -22.93
N LEU A 54 -5.72 0.36 -22.96
CA LEU A 54 -5.20 -0.67 -23.87
C LEU A 54 -6.21 -1.13 -24.94
N GLY A 55 -7.43 -0.59 -24.95
CA GLY A 55 -8.45 -0.91 -25.96
C GLY A 55 -9.03 -2.33 -25.87
N MET A 56 -8.84 -3.03 -24.75
CA MET A 56 -9.36 -4.38 -24.57
C MET A 56 -10.88 -4.35 -24.37
N SER A 57 -11.58 -5.38 -24.82
CA SER A 57 -13.01 -5.54 -24.52
C SER A 57 -13.20 -5.68 -23.01
N ARG A 58 -14.13 -4.92 -22.44
CA ARG A 58 -14.44 -4.99 -21.01
C ARG A 58 -15.01 -6.37 -20.69
N GLY A 59 -14.37 -7.09 -19.76
CA GLY A 59 -14.85 -8.39 -19.29
C GLY A 59 -16.27 -8.27 -18.73
N LYS A 60 -17.15 -9.22 -19.08
CA LYS A 60 -18.44 -9.36 -18.39
C LYS A 60 -18.17 -9.93 -17.00
N ARG A 61 -18.60 -9.22 -15.96
CA ARG A 61 -18.75 -9.79 -14.62
C ARG A 61 -20.12 -10.41 -14.48
#